data_AF-A0A182FV91-F1
#
_entry.id   AF-A0A182FV91-F1
#
_cell.length_a   1.000
_cell.length_b   1.000
_cell.length_c   1.000
_cell.angle_alpha   90.00
_cell.angle_beta   90.00
_cell.angle_gamma   90.00
#
_symmetry.space_group_name_H-M   'P 1'
#
loop_
_entity.id
_entity.type
_entity.pdbx_description
1 polymer ?
#
loop_
_entity_poly.entity_id
_entity_poly.type
_entity_poly.pdbx_seq_one_letter_code
_entity_poly.pdbx_strand_id
1 'polypeptide(L)' 'MSLPGHTQRLLVLLFGTFRVIASNSERADTGMTSEALGVSVAPSFFQSCVSDGKTARMKDVLRFKQLIS' A
#
# COMPACT_ATOMS: atom_id res chain seq x y z
N MET A 1 -1.91 21.30 -4.58
CA MET A 1 -0.82 21.38 -3.57
C MET A 1 0.13 20.23 -3.83
N SER A 2 1.43 20.49 -4.00
CA SER A 2 2.45 19.45 -4.14
C SER A 2 2.84 18.87 -2.77
N LEU A 3 3.15 17.56 -2.70
CA LEU A 3 3.69 16.95 -1.48
C LEU A 3 5.02 17.63 -1.07
N PRO A 4 5.33 17.75 0.23
CA PRO A 4 6.63 18.21 0.69
C PRO A 4 7.78 17.43 0.04
N GLY A 5 8.89 18.11 -0.30
CA GLY A 5 9.98 17.49 -1.05
C GLY A 5 10.59 16.25 -0.39
N HIS A 6 10.64 16.21 0.94
CA HIS A 6 11.09 15.03 1.69
C HIS A 6 10.14 13.85 1.54
N THR A 7 8.82 14.10 1.58
CA THR A 7 7.80 13.06 1.39
C THR A 7 7.87 12.47 -0.01
N GLN A 8 8.05 13.29 -1.04
CA GLN A 8 8.21 12.81 -2.42
C GLN A 8 9.44 11.90 -2.56
N ARG A 9 10.60 12.32 -2.01
CA ARG A 9 11.83 11.51 -2.04
C ARG A 9 11.65 10.18 -1.31
N LEU A 10 11.00 10.19 -0.15
CA LEU A 10 10.70 8.98 0.60
C LEU A 10 9.76 8.04 -0.19
N LEU A 11 8.71 8.57 -0.81
CA LEU A 11 7.80 7.79 -1.65
C LEU A 11 8.51 7.16 -2.85
N VAL A 12 9.40 7.90 -3.52
CA VAL A 12 10.21 7.36 -4.63
C VAL A 12 11.08 6.20 -4.16
N LEU A 13 11.74 6.32 -2.99
CA LEU A 13 12.53 5.24 -2.42
C LEU A 13 11.67 4.01 -2.05
N LEU A 14 10.52 4.24 -1.42
CA LEU A 14 9.61 3.17 -1.01
C LEU A 14 9.02 2.44 -2.23
N PHE A 15 8.52 3.16 -3.24
CA PHE A 15 8.01 2.54 -4.46
C PHE A 15 9.09 1.82 -5.25
N GLY A 16 10.32 2.35 -5.28
CA GLY A 16 11.47 1.65 -5.85
C GLY A 16 11.75 0.33 -5.13
N THR A 17 11.68 0.32 -3.79
CA THR A 17 11.89 -0.87 -2.96
C THR A 17 10.80 -1.92 -3.20
N PHE A 18 9.53 -1.51 -3.19
CA PHE A 18 8.41 -2.42 -3.44
C PHE A 18 8.49 -3.05 -4.83
N ARG A 19 8.92 -2.30 -5.85
CA ARG A 19 9.14 -2.84 -7.19
C ARG A 19 10.18 -3.95 -7.21
N VAL A 20 11.30 -3.77 -6.49
CA VAL A 20 12.34 -4.81 -6.38
C VAL A 20 11.79 -6.04 -5.65
N ILE A 21 11.03 -5.85 -4.57
CA ILE A 21 10.40 -6.96 -3.83
C ILE A 21 9.46 -7.73 -4.75
N ALA A 22 8.54 -7.05 -5.43
CA ALA A 22 7.58 -7.67 -6.34
C ALA A 22 8.28 -8.45 -7.47
N SER A 23 9.31 -7.85 -8.07
CA SER A 23 10.06 -8.48 -9.17
C SER A 23 10.87 -9.70 -8.73
N ASN A 24 11.14 -9.86 -7.44
CA ASN A 24 11.83 -11.03 -6.89
C ASN A 24 10.88 -11.98 -6.13
N SER A 25 9.57 -11.69 -6.12
CA SER A 25 8.60 -12.43 -5.31
C SER A 25 8.54 -13.91 -5.65
N GLU A 26 8.57 -14.26 -6.94
CA GLU A 26 8.56 -15.66 -7.38
C GLU A 26 9.87 -16.37 -7.05
N ARG A 27 11.01 -15.70 -7.29
CA ARG A 27 12.34 -16.29 -7.07
C ARG A 27 12.65 -16.52 -5.59
N ALA A 28 12.12 -15.66 -4.73
CA ALA A 28 12.33 -15.70 -3.28
C ALA A 28 11.16 -16.33 -2.51
N ASP A 29 10.13 -16.83 -3.22
CA ASP A 29 8.92 -17.45 -2.66
C ASP A 29 8.28 -16.64 -1.51
N THR A 30 8.24 -15.31 -1.65
CA THR A 30 7.74 -14.42 -0.59
C THR A 30 6.23 -14.21 -0.66
N GLY A 31 5.60 -14.53 -1.80
CA GLY A 31 4.19 -14.22 -2.07
C GLY A 31 3.87 -12.71 -2.17
N MET A 32 4.88 -11.84 -2.12
CA MET A 32 4.73 -10.38 -2.13
C MET A 32 4.64 -9.82 -3.55
N THR A 33 3.56 -10.13 -4.26
CA THR A 33 3.28 -9.57 -5.59
C THR A 33 2.97 -8.07 -5.51
N SER A 34 3.03 -7.37 -6.64
CA SER A 34 2.66 -5.94 -6.72
C SER A 34 1.26 -5.67 -6.15
N GLU A 35 0.32 -6.60 -6.33
CA GLU A 35 -1.04 -6.52 -5.80
C GLU A 35 -1.06 -6.68 -4.28
N ALA A 36 -0.37 -7.71 -3.76
CA ALA A 36 -0.27 -7.96 -2.33
C ALA A 36 0.40 -6.80 -1.58
N LEU A 37 1.45 -6.23 -2.17
CA LEU A 37 2.12 -5.03 -1.69
C LEU A 37 1.16 -3.84 -1.69
N GLY A 38 0.46 -3.58 -2.81
CA GLY A 38 -0.51 -2.49 -2.92
C GLY A 38 -1.62 -2.54 -1.87
N VAL A 39 -2.23 -3.71 -1.67
CA VAL A 39 -3.27 -3.93 -0.64
C VAL A 39 -2.72 -3.66 0.77
N SER A 40 -1.48 -4.07 1.02
CA SER A 40 -0.85 -3.97 2.34
C SER A 40 -0.39 -2.56 2.69
N VAL A 41 0.16 -1.81 1.73
CA VAL A 41 0.84 -0.52 2.01
C VAL A 41 0.00 0.71 1.68
N ALA A 42 -1.00 0.62 0.79
CA ALA A 42 -1.86 1.75 0.46
C ALA A 42 -2.52 2.42 1.68
N PRO A 43 -2.98 1.68 2.72
CA PRO A 43 -3.53 2.30 3.93
C PRO A 43 -2.54 3.18 4.69
N SER A 44 -1.24 2.87 4.61
CA SER A 44 -0.18 3.65 5.28
C SER A 44 0.20 4.92 4.53
N PHE A 45 -0.03 4.98 3.21
CA PHE A 45 0.30 6.15 2.38
C PHE A 45 -0.86 7.11 2.20
N PHE A 46 -2.09 6.60 2.09
CA PHE A 46 -3.26 7.39 1.72
C PHE A 46 -4.21 7.51 2.91
N GLN A 47 -3.85 8.43 3.81
CA GLN A 47 -4.60 8.69 5.04
C GLN A 47 -5.98 9.33 4.78
N SER A 48 -6.27 9.83 3.57
CA SER A 48 -7.60 10.35 3.22
C SER A 48 -8.66 9.28 2.96
N CYS A 49 -8.32 7.98 2.99
CA CYS A 49 -9.29 6.89 3.14
C CYS A 49 -9.62 6.59 4.62
N VAL A 50 -8.89 7.21 5.56
CA VAL A 50 -9.05 7.14 7.02
C VAL A 50 -9.46 8.52 7.56
N SER A 51 -10.09 9.34 6.73
CA SER A 51 -10.60 10.65 7.14
C SER A 51 -11.92 10.47 7.90
N ASP A 52 -11.85 9.89 9.10
CA ASP A 52 -12.61 10.37 10.28
C ASP A 52 -12.20 9.68 11.60
N GLY A 53 -10.90 9.50 11.85
CA GLY A 53 -10.39 9.13 13.19
C GLY A 53 -10.86 7.79 13.77
N LYS A 54 -11.57 6.96 13.01
CA LYS A 54 -11.96 5.61 13.41
C LYS A 54 -10.88 4.66 12.94
N THR A 55 -10.15 4.10 13.89
CA THR A 55 -9.38 2.86 13.73
C THR A 55 -10.20 1.90 12.86
N ALA A 56 -9.72 1.58 11.64
CA ALA A 56 -10.42 0.70 10.72
C ALA A 56 -10.61 -0.66 11.41
N ARG A 57 -11.87 -1.05 11.65
CA ARG A 57 -12.17 -2.34 12.26
C ARG A 57 -12.14 -3.38 11.13
N MET A 58 -11.72 -4.62 11.42
CA MET A 58 -11.61 -5.74 10.45
C MET A 58 -12.82 -5.90 9.50
N LYS A 59 -14.01 -5.48 9.94
CA LYS A 59 -15.25 -5.43 9.15
C LYS A 59 -15.19 -4.53 7.90
N ASP A 60 -14.38 -3.48 7.90
CA ASP A 60 -14.24 -2.55 6.77
C ASP A 60 -13.31 -3.12 5.68
N VAL A 61 -12.34 -3.95 6.09
CA VAL A 61 -11.43 -4.68 5.18
C VAL A 61 -12.20 -5.71 4.35
N LEU A 62 -13.19 -6.39 4.94
CA LEU A 62 -14.04 -7.37 4.24
C LEU A 62 -14.96 -6.72 3.20
N ARG A 63 -15.41 -5.48 3.41
CA ARG A 63 -16.24 -4.75 2.44
C ARG A 63 -15.43 -4.27 1.22
N PHE A 64 -14.17 -3.88 1.41
CA PHE A 64 -13.30 -3.47 0.31
C PHE A 64 -12.89 -4.62 -0.62
N LYS A 65 -12.87 -5.87 -0.12
CA LYS A 65 -12.59 -7.05 -0.95
C LYS A 65 -13.68 -7.34 -2.00
N GLN A 66 -14.90 -6.80 -1.82
CA GLN A 66 -16.00 -6.94 -2.79
C GLN A 66 -15.99 -5.87 -3.90
N LEU A 67 -15.20 -4.80 -3.77
CA LEU A 67 -15.03 -3.78 -4.82
C LEU A 67 -13.99 -4.18 -5.88
N ILE A 68 -13.32 -5.33 -5.70
CA ILE A 68 -12.29 -5.88 -6.58
C ILE A 68 -12.72 -7.28 -7.08
N SER A 69 -14.02 -7.51 -7.24
CA SER A 69 -14.58 -8.69 -7.92
C SER A 69 -15.48 -8.26 -9.07
#